data_AF-A0A6N3FYK1-F1
#
_entry.id   AF-A0A6N3FYK1-F1
#
_cell.length_a   1.000
_cell.length_b   1.000
_cell.length_c   1.000
_cell.angle_alpha   90.00
_cell.angle_beta   90.00
_cell.angle_gamma   90.00
#
_symmetry.space_group_name_H-M   'P 1'
#
loop_
_entity.id
_entity.type
_entity.pdbx_description
1 polymer ?
#
loop_
_entity_poly.entity_id
_entity_poly.type
_entity_poly.pdbx_seq_one_letter_code
_entity_poly.pdbx_strand_id
1 'polypeptide(L)'
;MPRQADYFRRHADSGYAWLAGEVYHPLNEFVWVWIEFGLPGILLLLGGWAWLLAGLFRRRDIFSRMLAVSLCACVIFAMFSYPLKYPLASVIGIVAMWRVCAGMSGRIKMNEWGWRWVGMAGVVVSVVALIKVSVAYSYEYEWSRVARCALHGHSREMMPRYADLYRHYHRDASFLYNYTAEQFYAGQYEEALKTAKECRALWPSYNLSLLTGDICRAAGKYGEAVQYYVQAHWMCPVRFAPLEGLYYAYKSGNRPLMADSVANVIFRKKIKVDSRDVQRIKKEILEDMRHGEKMVP
;
A
#
# COMPACT_ATOMS: atom_id res chain seq x y z
N MET A 1 -4.72 9.09 -3.04
CA MET A 1 -4.83 10.17 -2.03
C MET A 1 -4.96 11.59 -2.59
N PRO A 2 -4.35 12.01 -3.72
CA PRO A 2 -4.43 13.40 -4.19
C PRO A 2 -5.87 13.94 -4.36
N ARG A 3 -6.76 13.16 -4.96
CA ARG A 3 -8.19 13.53 -5.11
C ARG A 3 -8.89 13.75 -3.76
N GLN A 4 -8.54 12.95 -2.75
CA GLN A 4 -9.07 13.09 -1.39
C GLN A 4 -8.57 14.40 -0.75
N ALA A 5 -7.29 14.73 -0.95
CA ALA A 5 -6.73 16.00 -0.51
C ALA A 5 -7.42 17.20 -1.20
N ASP A 6 -7.63 17.14 -2.51
CA ASP A 6 -8.32 18.21 -3.25
C ASP A 6 -9.76 18.39 -2.79
N TYR A 7 -10.46 17.29 -2.48
CA TYR A 7 -11.81 17.32 -1.94
C TYR A 7 -11.86 18.03 -0.58
N PHE A 8 -11.04 17.62 0.39
CA PHE A 8 -11.05 18.23 1.73
C PHE A 8 -10.50 19.65 1.76
N ARG A 9 -9.60 19.99 0.84
CA ARG A 9 -9.15 21.38 0.67
C ARG A 9 -10.30 22.33 0.28
N ARG A 10 -11.32 21.83 -0.43
CA ARG A 10 -12.51 22.60 -0.82
C ARG A 10 -13.67 22.46 0.17
N HIS A 11 -13.68 21.41 0.99
CA HIS A 11 -14.77 21.06 1.91
C HIS A 11 -14.20 20.69 3.29
N ALA A 12 -13.52 21.64 3.93
CA ALA A 12 -12.79 21.41 5.17
C ALA A 12 -13.69 21.05 6.37
N ASP A 13 -14.95 21.47 6.32
CA ASP A 13 -16.02 21.25 7.29
C ASP A 13 -16.84 19.97 7.02
N SER A 14 -16.52 19.23 5.94
CA SER A 14 -17.21 18.00 5.61
C SER A 14 -17.12 16.98 6.75
N GLY A 15 -18.27 16.40 7.13
CA GLY A 15 -18.33 15.30 8.11
C GLY A 15 -17.49 14.09 7.70
N TYR A 16 -17.20 13.92 6.40
CA TYR A 16 -16.32 12.86 5.90
C TYR A 16 -14.87 13.03 6.35
N ALA A 17 -14.44 14.25 6.71
CA ALA A 17 -13.09 14.49 7.21
C ALA A 17 -12.81 13.64 8.46
N TRP A 18 -13.83 13.37 9.29
CA TRP A 18 -13.72 12.53 10.47
C TRP A 18 -13.42 11.05 10.14
N LEU A 19 -13.93 10.56 9.01
CA LEU A 19 -13.75 9.17 8.57
C LEU A 19 -12.57 9.01 7.61
N ALA A 20 -12.12 10.10 7.01
CA ALA A 20 -11.00 10.13 6.08
C ALA A 20 -9.76 9.45 6.66
N GLY A 21 -9.23 8.55 5.87
CA GLY A 21 -8.01 7.83 6.17
C GLY A 21 -7.33 7.43 4.87
N GLU A 22 -6.24 6.71 5.02
CA GLU A 22 -5.53 6.17 3.89
C GLU A 22 -6.07 4.78 3.56
N VAL A 23 -6.78 4.69 2.44
CA VAL A 23 -7.41 3.45 1.96
C VAL A 23 -6.78 3.10 0.62
N TYR A 24 -6.00 2.01 0.61
CA TYR A 24 -5.33 1.52 -0.60
C TYR A 24 -6.18 0.51 -1.38
N HIS A 25 -7.07 -0.17 -0.68
CA HIS A 25 -7.90 -1.21 -1.26
C HIS A 25 -9.27 -1.16 -0.58
N PRO A 26 -10.37 -1.16 -1.35
CA PRO A 26 -11.71 -1.23 -0.76
C PRO A 26 -11.84 -2.56 -0.03
N LEU A 27 -12.49 -2.59 1.13
CA LEU A 27 -12.74 -3.79 1.96
C LEU A 27 -13.77 -4.75 1.31
N ASN A 28 -13.74 -4.87 -0.01
CA ASN A 28 -14.65 -5.68 -0.80
C ASN A 28 -14.00 -5.92 -2.16
N GLU A 29 -13.76 -7.18 -2.48
CA GLU A 29 -13.04 -7.59 -3.70
C GLU A 29 -13.89 -7.34 -4.95
N PHE A 30 -15.22 -7.39 -4.87
CA PHE A 30 -16.12 -7.05 -5.97
C PHE A 30 -16.09 -5.56 -6.28
N VAL A 31 -16.07 -4.71 -5.26
CA VAL A 31 -15.90 -3.25 -5.43
C VAL A 31 -14.54 -2.96 -6.07
N TRP A 32 -13.49 -3.67 -5.66
CA TRP A 32 -12.18 -3.53 -6.29
C TRP A 32 -12.21 -3.88 -7.77
N VAL A 33 -12.77 -5.04 -8.14
CA VAL A 33 -12.90 -5.45 -9.55
C VAL A 33 -13.75 -4.47 -10.36
N TRP A 34 -14.82 -3.92 -9.78
CA TRP A 34 -15.62 -2.89 -10.45
C TRP A 34 -14.82 -1.61 -10.68
N ILE A 35 -14.07 -1.11 -9.69
CA ILE A 35 -13.27 0.10 -9.84
C ILE A 35 -12.20 -0.09 -10.94
N GLU A 36 -11.55 -1.24 -10.98
CA GLU A 36 -10.41 -1.49 -11.87
C GLU A 36 -10.82 -1.89 -13.29
N PHE A 37 -11.83 -2.76 -13.42
CA PHE A 37 -12.23 -3.38 -14.68
C PHE A 37 -13.64 -2.98 -15.16
N GLY A 38 -14.35 -2.17 -14.37
CA GLY A 38 -15.70 -1.73 -14.71
C GLY A 38 -16.75 -2.84 -14.64
N LEU A 39 -17.90 -2.55 -15.25
CA LEU A 39 -19.01 -3.48 -15.36
C LEU A 39 -18.64 -4.81 -16.07
N PRO A 40 -17.80 -4.83 -17.14
CA PRO A 40 -17.41 -6.09 -17.77
C PRO A 40 -16.67 -7.03 -16.81
N GLY A 41 -15.76 -6.48 -15.99
CA GLY A 41 -14.98 -7.27 -15.04
C GLY A 41 -15.84 -7.95 -13.99
N ILE A 42 -16.80 -7.22 -13.41
CA ILE A 42 -17.68 -7.79 -12.37
C ILE A 42 -18.63 -8.85 -12.95
N LEU A 43 -19.12 -8.66 -14.18
CA LEU A 43 -19.96 -9.65 -14.86
C LEU A 43 -19.20 -10.94 -15.17
N LEU A 44 -17.95 -10.83 -15.65
CA LEU A 44 -17.08 -11.99 -15.89
C LEU A 44 -16.77 -12.75 -14.60
N LEU A 45 -16.46 -12.02 -13.52
CA LEU A 45 -16.20 -12.61 -12.21
C LEU A 45 -17.43 -13.39 -11.73
N LEU A 46 -18.58 -12.73 -11.62
CA LEU A 46 -19.82 -13.36 -11.14
C LEU A 46 -20.28 -14.51 -12.04
N GLY A 47 -20.15 -14.37 -13.36
CA GLY A 47 -20.43 -15.43 -14.33
C GLY A 47 -19.52 -16.65 -14.14
N GLY A 48 -18.22 -16.43 -13.91
CA GLY A 48 -17.26 -17.50 -13.62
C GLY A 48 -17.59 -18.25 -12.32
N TRP A 49 -17.90 -17.52 -11.25
CA TRP A 49 -18.35 -18.12 -9.99
C TRP A 49 -19.66 -18.91 -10.14
N ALA A 50 -20.66 -18.33 -10.81
CA ALA A 50 -21.93 -19.00 -11.06
C ALA A 50 -21.76 -20.28 -11.89
N TRP A 51 -20.92 -20.24 -12.93
CA TRP A 51 -20.60 -21.41 -13.75
C TRP A 51 -19.90 -22.51 -12.95
N LEU A 52 -18.90 -22.16 -12.14
CA LEU A 52 -18.19 -23.11 -11.26
C LEU A 52 -19.15 -23.75 -10.26
N LEU A 53 -19.94 -22.94 -9.54
CA LEU A 53 -20.91 -23.44 -8.56
C LEU A 53 -21.95 -24.34 -9.23
N ALA A 54 -22.52 -23.93 -10.36
CA ALA A 54 -23.48 -24.75 -11.10
C ALA A 54 -22.86 -26.07 -11.59
N GLY A 55 -21.60 -26.05 -12.04
CA GLY A 55 -20.86 -27.24 -12.45
C GLY A 55 -20.60 -28.22 -11.30
N LEU A 56 -20.26 -27.70 -10.12
CA LEU A 56 -20.01 -28.50 -8.93
C LEU A 56 -21.29 -29.06 -8.31
N PHE A 57 -22.35 -28.25 -8.18
CA PHE A 57 -23.64 -28.70 -7.63
C PHE A 57 -24.36 -29.74 -8.51
N ARG A 58 -24.10 -29.74 -9.83
CA ARG A 58 -24.60 -30.78 -10.74
C ARG A 58 -24.00 -32.16 -10.44
N ARG A 59 -22.85 -32.23 -9.77
CA ARG A 59 -22.23 -33.50 -9.39
C ARG A 59 -22.79 -34.03 -8.07
N ARG A 60 -22.96 -35.35 -7.98
CA ARG A 60 -23.55 -36.01 -6.80
C ARG A 60 -22.51 -36.44 -5.74
N ASP A 61 -21.22 -36.28 -6.01
CA ASP A 61 -20.16 -36.67 -5.06
C ASP A 61 -19.96 -35.64 -3.93
N ILE A 62 -19.60 -36.15 -2.74
CA ILE A 62 -19.39 -35.35 -1.53
C ILE A 62 -18.28 -34.32 -1.73
N PHE A 63 -17.20 -34.70 -2.41
CA PHE A 63 -16.05 -33.83 -2.65
C PHE A 63 -16.43 -32.57 -3.45
N SER A 64 -17.23 -32.71 -4.52
CA SER A 64 -17.70 -31.56 -5.30
C SER A 64 -18.64 -30.65 -4.49
N ARG A 65 -19.45 -31.21 -3.60
CA ARG A 65 -20.28 -30.42 -2.67
C ARG A 65 -19.43 -29.65 -1.66
N MET A 66 -18.39 -30.28 -1.09
CA MET A 66 -17.45 -29.61 -0.20
C MET A 66 -16.77 -28.43 -0.90
N LEU A 67 -16.27 -28.62 -2.13
CA LEU A 67 -15.69 -27.54 -2.94
C LEU A 67 -16.68 -26.41 -3.20
N ALA A 68 -17.94 -26.71 -3.53
CA ALA A 68 -18.96 -25.69 -3.76
C ALA A 68 -19.24 -24.86 -2.49
N VAL A 69 -19.34 -25.51 -1.33
CA VAL A 69 -19.50 -24.81 -0.05
C VAL A 69 -18.28 -23.96 0.29
N SER A 70 -17.06 -24.47 0.07
CA SER A 70 -15.83 -23.68 0.24
C SER A 70 -15.79 -22.46 -0.67
N LEU A 71 -16.23 -22.59 -1.94
CA LEU A 71 -16.36 -21.47 -2.86
C LEU A 71 -17.38 -20.44 -2.39
N CYS A 72 -18.55 -20.87 -1.89
CA CYS A 72 -19.52 -19.95 -1.29
C CYS A 72 -18.94 -19.20 -0.09
N ALA A 73 -18.17 -19.89 0.75
CA ALA A 73 -17.46 -19.27 1.86
C ALA A 73 -16.43 -18.23 1.36
N CYS A 74 -15.69 -18.53 0.29
CA CYS A 74 -14.79 -17.56 -0.36
C CYS A 74 -15.54 -16.33 -0.89
N VAL A 75 -16.74 -16.50 -1.48
CA VAL A 75 -17.56 -15.38 -1.96
C VAL A 75 -17.98 -14.47 -0.80
N ILE A 76 -18.47 -15.05 0.30
CA ILE A 76 -18.84 -14.28 1.50
C ILE A 76 -17.61 -13.58 2.08
N PHE A 77 -16.47 -14.27 2.16
CA PHE A 77 -15.22 -13.70 2.63
C PHE A 77 -14.74 -12.55 1.72
N ALA A 78 -14.97 -12.63 0.41
CA ALA A 78 -14.62 -11.59 -0.58
C ALA A 78 -15.46 -10.32 -0.43
N MET A 79 -16.65 -10.41 0.20
CA MET A 79 -17.47 -9.23 0.48
C MET A 79 -16.89 -8.33 1.55
N PHE A 80 -16.04 -8.87 2.44
CA PHE A 80 -15.50 -8.19 3.61
C PHE A 80 -13.96 -8.27 3.71
N SER A 81 -13.29 -8.90 2.75
CA SER A 81 -11.85 -9.15 2.77
C SER A 81 -11.30 -9.45 1.36
N TYR A 82 -10.08 -10.00 1.31
CA TYR A 82 -9.31 -10.26 0.08
C TYR A 82 -8.92 -11.74 -0.10
N PRO A 83 -9.87 -12.69 -0.07
CA PRO A 83 -9.58 -14.11 -0.26
C PRO A 83 -8.67 -14.37 -1.46
N LEU A 84 -8.88 -13.70 -2.60
CA LEU A 84 -8.13 -14.01 -3.82
C LEU A 84 -6.65 -13.62 -3.73
N LYS A 85 -6.24 -12.80 -2.76
CA LYS A 85 -4.83 -12.53 -2.46
C LYS A 85 -4.16 -13.69 -1.71
N TYR A 86 -4.94 -14.53 -1.04
CA TYR A 86 -4.40 -15.66 -0.28
C TYR A 86 -4.27 -16.89 -1.17
N PRO A 87 -3.11 -17.59 -1.14
CA PRO A 87 -2.89 -18.80 -1.93
C PRO A 87 -3.97 -19.86 -1.73
N LEU A 88 -4.54 -19.96 -0.52
CA LEU A 88 -5.58 -20.94 -0.19
C LEU A 88 -6.84 -20.78 -1.05
N ALA A 89 -7.33 -19.54 -1.24
CA ALA A 89 -8.52 -19.32 -2.08
C ALA A 89 -8.22 -19.63 -3.55
N SER A 90 -7.01 -19.30 -4.02
CA SER A 90 -6.55 -19.65 -5.36
C SER A 90 -6.50 -21.17 -5.56
N VAL A 91 -6.01 -21.92 -4.58
CA VAL A 91 -5.98 -23.40 -4.62
C VAL A 91 -7.40 -23.97 -4.70
N ILE A 92 -8.34 -23.49 -3.87
CA ILE A 92 -9.74 -23.92 -3.92
C ILE A 92 -10.34 -23.65 -5.32
N GLY A 93 -10.09 -22.46 -5.88
CA GLY A 93 -10.53 -22.09 -7.22
C GLY A 93 -9.95 -22.98 -8.32
N ILE A 94 -8.65 -23.29 -8.26
CA ILE A 94 -7.96 -24.17 -9.23
C ILE A 94 -8.52 -25.59 -9.15
N VAL A 95 -8.68 -26.15 -7.94
CA VAL A 95 -9.22 -27.50 -7.74
C VAL A 95 -10.67 -27.58 -8.21
N ALA A 96 -11.48 -26.56 -7.91
CA ALA A 96 -12.85 -26.44 -8.41
C ALA A 96 -12.90 -26.40 -9.95
N MET A 97 -12.06 -25.58 -10.57
CA MET A 97 -11.97 -25.46 -12.02
C MET A 97 -11.56 -26.79 -12.65
N TRP A 98 -10.50 -27.44 -12.14
CA TRP A 98 -10.08 -28.76 -12.58
C TRP A 98 -11.22 -29.78 -12.48
N ARG A 99 -11.94 -29.78 -11.35
CA ARG A 99 -13.06 -30.71 -11.11
C ARG A 99 -14.19 -30.51 -12.12
N VAL A 100 -14.55 -29.26 -12.46
CA VAL A 100 -15.58 -28.98 -13.46
C VAL A 100 -15.09 -29.39 -14.86
N CYS A 101 -13.87 -28.99 -15.25
CA CYS A 101 -13.27 -29.28 -16.55
C CYS A 101 -13.03 -30.78 -16.78
N ALA A 102 -12.65 -31.54 -15.76
CA ALA A 102 -12.49 -33.00 -15.84
C ALA A 102 -13.81 -33.74 -16.14
N GLY A 103 -14.97 -33.09 -15.98
CA GLY A 103 -16.26 -33.64 -16.44
C GLY A 103 -16.53 -33.39 -17.92
N MET A 104 -15.85 -32.40 -18.48
CA MET A 104 -15.94 -32.02 -19.89
C MET A 104 -14.87 -32.72 -20.73
N SER A 105 -13.77 -33.18 -20.13
CA SER A 105 -12.67 -33.87 -20.83
C SER A 105 -13.14 -35.14 -21.54
N GLY A 106 -14.15 -35.85 -21.03
CA GLY A 106 -14.77 -36.98 -21.73
C GLY A 106 -15.44 -36.63 -23.07
N ARG A 107 -15.63 -35.33 -23.36
CA ARG A 107 -16.13 -34.82 -24.65
C ARG A 107 -15.01 -34.39 -25.60
N ILE A 108 -13.78 -34.25 -25.10
CA ILE A 108 -12.62 -33.82 -25.89
C ILE A 108 -11.89 -35.07 -26.37
N LYS A 109 -12.21 -35.52 -27.59
CA LYS A 109 -11.49 -36.63 -28.24
C LYS A 109 -10.17 -36.10 -28.80
N MET A 110 -9.09 -36.18 -28.00
CA MET A 110 -7.74 -35.80 -28.41
C MET A 110 -6.87 -37.06 -28.52
N ASN A 111 -6.11 -37.19 -29.60
CA ASN A 111 -5.21 -38.33 -29.80
C ASN A 111 -4.09 -38.35 -28.73
N GLU A 112 -3.51 -39.51 -28.44
CA GLU A 112 -2.42 -39.69 -27.46
C GLU A 112 -1.24 -38.75 -27.73
N TRP A 113 -0.94 -38.49 -29.01
CA TRP A 113 0.07 -37.51 -29.42
C TRP A 113 -0.25 -36.09 -28.93
N GLY A 114 -1.51 -35.67 -28.97
CA GLY A 114 -1.93 -34.35 -28.49
C GLY A 114 -1.76 -34.21 -26.98
N TRP A 115 -2.09 -35.26 -26.21
CA TRP A 115 -1.88 -35.28 -24.76
C TRP A 115 -0.40 -35.23 -24.37
N ARG A 116 0.49 -35.86 -25.15
CA ARG A 116 1.94 -35.78 -24.93
C ARG A 116 2.47 -34.36 -25.13
N TRP A 117 2.01 -33.64 -26.15
CA TRP A 117 2.38 -32.23 -26.36
C TRP A 117 1.86 -31.31 -25.25
N VAL A 118 0.62 -31.51 -24.80
CA VAL A 118 0.06 -30.77 -23.65
C VAL A 118 0.86 -31.04 -22.38
N GLY A 119 1.24 -32.30 -22.13
CA GLY A 119 2.10 -32.66 -21.01
C GLY A 119 3.47 -31.99 -21.06
N MET A 120 4.14 -32.03 -22.21
CA MET A 120 5.43 -31.35 -22.39
C MET A 120 5.33 -29.84 -22.23
N ALA A 121 4.30 -29.21 -22.81
CA ALA A 121 4.03 -27.80 -22.62
C ALA A 121 3.81 -27.46 -21.14
N GLY A 122 3.05 -28.30 -20.43
CA GLY A 122 2.85 -28.19 -18.98
C GLY A 122 4.16 -28.23 -18.20
N VAL A 123 5.05 -29.19 -18.49
CA VAL A 123 6.38 -29.28 -17.86
C VAL A 123 7.22 -28.04 -18.13
N VAL A 124 7.27 -27.57 -19.38
CA VAL A 124 8.02 -26.35 -19.73
C VAL A 124 7.48 -25.13 -18.97
N VAL A 125 6.15 -24.96 -18.93
CA VAL A 125 5.51 -23.87 -18.16
C VAL A 125 5.83 -23.97 -16.67
N SER A 126 5.79 -25.17 -16.08
CA SER A 126 6.14 -25.40 -14.68
C SER A 126 7.61 -25.06 -14.38
N VAL A 127 8.55 -25.45 -15.24
CA VAL A 127 9.97 -25.13 -15.07
C VAL A 127 10.21 -23.62 -15.19
N VAL A 128 9.61 -22.96 -16.18
CA VAL A 128 9.70 -21.50 -16.32
C VAL A 128 9.10 -20.78 -15.11
N ALA A 129 7.95 -21.24 -14.63
CA ALA A 129 7.32 -20.69 -13.43
C ALA A 129 8.22 -20.87 -12.20
N LEU A 130 8.82 -22.04 -12.01
CA LEU A 130 9.77 -22.31 -10.93
C LEU A 130 10.97 -21.37 -10.99
N ILE A 131 11.60 -21.22 -12.16
CA ILE A 131 12.73 -20.30 -12.35
C ILE A 131 12.33 -18.87 -11.99
N LYS A 132 11.18 -18.39 -12.48
CA LYS A 132 10.68 -17.04 -12.15
C LYS A 132 10.45 -16.86 -10.65
N VAL A 133 9.84 -17.85 -9.99
CA VAL A 133 9.60 -17.81 -8.54
C VAL A 133 10.92 -17.83 -7.77
N SER A 134 11.89 -18.66 -8.17
CA SER A 134 13.21 -18.71 -7.52
C SER A 134 13.98 -17.40 -7.65
N VAL A 135 13.96 -16.78 -8.83
CA VAL A 135 14.59 -15.46 -9.05
C VAL A 135 13.88 -14.37 -8.24
N ALA A 136 12.55 -14.33 -8.27
CA ALA A 136 11.78 -13.37 -7.47
C ALA A 136 12.08 -13.54 -5.97
N TYR A 137 12.13 -14.78 -5.49
CA TYR A 137 12.47 -15.10 -4.11
C TYR A 137 13.88 -14.64 -3.72
N SER A 138 14.89 -14.80 -4.59
CA SER A 138 16.24 -14.37 -4.27
C SER A 138 16.35 -12.85 -4.14
N TYR A 139 15.68 -12.09 -5.01
CA TYR A 139 15.63 -10.63 -4.91
C TYR A 139 14.87 -10.16 -3.67
N GLU A 140 13.72 -10.79 -3.37
CA GLU A 140 12.91 -10.45 -2.20
C GLU A 140 13.64 -10.75 -0.89
N TYR A 141 14.36 -11.87 -0.85
CA TYR A 141 15.21 -12.23 0.27
C TYR A 141 16.35 -11.24 0.47
N GLU A 142 17.01 -10.82 -0.62
CA GLU A 142 18.08 -9.84 -0.56
C GLU A 142 17.58 -8.48 -0.07
N TRP A 143 16.46 -7.99 -0.62
CA TRP A 143 15.86 -6.75 -0.17
C TRP A 143 15.47 -6.83 1.30
N SER A 144 14.82 -7.92 1.73
CA SER A 144 14.49 -8.14 3.15
C SER A 144 15.74 -8.12 4.04
N ARG A 145 16.86 -8.67 3.59
CA ARG A 145 18.13 -8.66 4.32
C ARG A 145 18.70 -7.25 4.44
N VAL A 146 18.78 -6.53 3.31
CA VAL A 146 19.27 -5.15 3.23
C VAL A 146 18.42 -4.22 4.09
N ALA A 147 17.10 -4.33 3.99
CA ALA A 147 16.16 -3.56 4.80
C ALA A 147 16.35 -3.82 6.28
N ARG A 148 16.42 -5.09 6.71
CA ARG A 148 16.68 -5.41 8.13
C ARG A 148 17.99 -4.80 8.63
N CYS A 149 19.08 -4.87 7.87
CA CYS A 149 20.35 -4.25 8.29
C CYS A 149 20.23 -2.72 8.38
N ALA A 150 19.52 -2.09 7.45
CA ALA A 150 19.29 -0.65 7.45
C ALA A 150 18.47 -0.22 8.69
N LEU A 151 17.42 -0.98 9.05
CA LEU A 151 16.65 -0.76 10.29
C LEU A 151 17.50 -0.82 11.57
N HIS A 152 18.62 -1.54 11.58
CA HIS A 152 19.55 -1.59 12.71
C HIS A 152 20.55 -0.42 12.71
N GLY A 153 20.33 0.61 11.88
CA GLY A 153 21.15 1.83 11.83
C GLY A 153 22.24 1.83 10.76
N HIS A 154 22.35 0.78 9.95
CA HIS A 154 23.38 0.66 8.90
C HIS A 154 22.92 1.22 7.53
N SER A 155 21.99 2.17 7.50
CA SER A 155 21.40 2.70 6.25
C SER A 155 22.47 3.17 5.25
N ARG A 156 23.50 3.89 5.72
CA ARG A 156 24.58 4.41 4.87
C ARG A 156 25.43 3.29 4.25
N GLU A 157 25.73 2.25 5.01
CA GLU A 157 26.52 1.09 4.54
C GLU A 157 25.75 0.27 3.50
N MET A 158 24.42 0.25 3.60
CA MET A 158 23.54 -0.52 2.72
C MET A 158 23.25 0.17 1.38
N MET A 159 23.62 1.44 1.21
CA MET A 159 23.32 2.21 -0.01
C MET A 159 23.77 1.57 -1.32
N PRO A 160 24.97 0.98 -1.44
CA PRO A 160 25.37 0.29 -2.67
C PRO A 160 24.43 -0.87 -3.02
N ARG A 161 24.01 -1.66 -2.01
CA ARG A 161 23.08 -2.78 -2.23
C ARG A 161 21.69 -2.31 -2.62
N TYR A 162 21.22 -1.21 -2.02
CA TYR A 162 19.98 -0.58 -2.47
C TYR A 162 20.07 -0.07 -3.91
N ALA A 163 21.19 0.52 -4.33
CA ALA A 163 21.38 0.98 -5.70
C ALA A 163 21.36 -0.19 -6.70
N ASP A 164 21.90 -1.36 -6.32
CA ASP A 164 21.81 -2.58 -7.14
C ASP A 164 20.36 -3.09 -7.23
N LEU A 165 19.66 -3.16 -6.09
CA LEU A 165 18.26 -3.58 -6.04
C LEU A 165 17.33 -2.63 -6.80
N TYR A 166 17.63 -1.33 -6.81
CA TYR A 166 16.86 -0.32 -7.52
C TYR A 166 16.77 -0.63 -9.03
N ARG A 167 17.80 -1.22 -9.65
CA ARG A 167 17.73 -1.63 -11.06
C ARG A 167 16.57 -2.61 -11.33
N HIS A 168 16.29 -3.50 -10.37
CA HIS A 168 15.20 -4.46 -10.46
C HIS A 168 13.86 -3.85 -9.99
N TYR A 169 13.89 -3.08 -8.91
CA TYR A 169 12.69 -2.61 -8.19
C TYR A 169 12.32 -1.14 -8.44
N HIS A 170 12.89 -0.46 -9.43
CA HIS A 170 12.58 0.96 -9.73
C HIS A 170 11.10 1.23 -10.07
N ARG A 171 10.29 0.19 -10.29
CA ARG A 171 8.82 0.30 -10.50
C ARG A 171 7.99 -0.25 -9.35
N ASP A 172 8.62 -0.67 -8.26
CA ASP A 172 7.93 -1.12 -7.07
C ASP A 172 7.82 0.03 -6.06
N ALA A 173 6.59 0.47 -5.80
CA ALA A 173 6.36 1.61 -4.92
C ALA A 173 6.77 1.34 -3.46
N SER A 174 6.69 0.10 -2.99
CA SER A 174 7.06 -0.26 -1.61
C SER A 174 8.58 -0.20 -1.45
N PHE A 175 9.31 -0.71 -2.45
CA PHE A 175 10.76 -0.59 -2.53
C PHE A 175 11.19 0.87 -2.60
N LEU A 176 10.62 1.67 -3.50
CA LEU A 176 10.98 3.08 -3.65
C LEU A 176 10.70 3.87 -2.37
N TYR A 177 9.60 3.60 -1.66
CA TYR A 177 9.31 4.22 -0.37
C TYR A 177 10.37 3.88 0.68
N ASN A 178 10.71 2.60 0.81
CA ASN A 178 11.74 2.15 1.74
C ASN A 178 13.10 2.74 1.39
N TYR A 179 13.49 2.69 0.11
CA TYR A 179 14.76 3.25 -0.34
C TYR A 179 14.84 4.77 -0.11
N THR A 180 13.75 5.50 -0.36
CA THR A 180 13.63 6.94 -0.03
C THR A 180 13.89 7.19 1.45
N ALA A 181 13.29 6.39 2.33
CA ALA A 181 13.47 6.51 3.77
C ALA A 181 14.92 6.22 4.19
N GLU A 182 15.54 5.19 3.63
CA GLU A 182 16.93 4.86 3.95
C GLU A 182 17.94 5.88 3.40
N GLN A 183 17.68 6.46 2.23
CA GLN A 183 18.46 7.60 1.72
C GLN A 183 18.35 8.82 2.64
N PHE A 184 17.14 9.08 3.17
CA PHE A 184 16.92 10.13 4.16
C PHE A 184 17.73 9.89 5.44
N TYR A 185 17.68 8.68 6.00
CA TYR A 185 18.46 8.31 7.19
C TYR A 185 19.98 8.32 6.91
N ALA A 186 20.41 8.01 5.70
CA ALA A 186 21.80 8.13 5.26
C ALA A 186 22.25 9.58 5.00
N GLY A 187 21.36 10.58 5.13
CA GLY A 187 21.64 12.00 4.88
C GLY A 187 21.71 12.40 3.41
N GLN A 188 21.28 11.54 2.49
CA GLN A 188 21.31 11.76 1.04
C GLN A 188 20.04 12.47 0.56
N TYR A 189 19.79 13.69 1.05
CA TYR A 189 18.50 14.36 0.88
C TYR A 189 18.09 14.61 -0.57
N GLU A 190 19.00 15.04 -1.45
CA GLU A 190 18.66 15.29 -2.86
C GLU A 190 18.30 14.00 -3.61
N GLU A 191 19.01 12.91 -3.36
CA GLU A 191 18.69 11.60 -3.95
C GLU A 191 17.38 11.05 -3.38
N ALA A 192 17.15 11.21 -2.06
CA ALA A 192 15.89 10.87 -1.43
C ALA A 192 14.70 11.62 -2.08
N LEU A 193 14.85 12.92 -2.40
CA LEU A 193 13.81 13.68 -3.10
C LEU A 193 13.56 13.18 -4.53
N LYS A 194 14.57 12.68 -5.24
CA LYS A 194 14.40 12.08 -6.58
C LYS A 194 13.62 10.77 -6.47
N THR A 195 14.05 9.86 -5.61
CA THR A 195 13.36 8.58 -5.37
C THR A 195 11.94 8.80 -4.86
N ALA A 196 11.71 9.79 -3.99
CA ALA A 196 10.38 10.15 -3.50
C ALA A 196 9.45 10.61 -4.64
N LYS A 197 9.97 11.36 -5.63
CA LYS A 197 9.19 11.80 -6.79
C LYS A 197 8.77 10.61 -7.66
N GLU A 198 9.66 9.65 -7.88
CA GLU A 198 9.35 8.41 -8.60
C GLU A 198 8.33 7.56 -7.83
N CYS A 199 8.54 7.38 -6.53
CA CYS A 199 7.60 6.70 -5.64
C CYS A 199 6.22 7.35 -5.71
N ARG A 200 6.15 8.68 -5.72
CA ARG A 200 4.89 9.44 -5.77
C ARG A 200 4.16 9.28 -7.09
N ALA A 201 4.88 9.09 -8.19
CA ALA A 201 4.26 8.83 -9.50
C ALA A 201 3.50 7.49 -9.52
N LEU A 202 3.99 6.49 -8.77
CA LEU A 202 3.36 5.19 -8.64
C LEU A 202 2.32 5.15 -7.52
N TRP A 203 2.65 5.76 -6.38
CA TRP A 203 1.89 5.63 -5.13
C TRP A 203 1.95 6.92 -4.30
N PRO A 204 1.10 7.91 -4.62
CA PRO A 204 1.00 9.14 -3.85
C PRO A 204 0.23 8.87 -2.54
N SER A 205 0.98 8.51 -1.49
CA SER A 205 0.49 8.18 -0.16
C SER A 205 0.66 9.35 0.83
N TYR A 206 -0.12 9.31 1.90
CA TYR A 206 -0.03 10.20 3.05
C TYR A 206 1.34 10.09 3.72
N ASN A 207 1.82 8.86 3.96
CA ASN A 207 3.12 8.64 4.59
C ASN A 207 4.28 9.12 3.71
N LEU A 208 4.20 8.93 2.38
CA LEU A 208 5.21 9.46 1.46
C LEU A 208 5.23 10.98 1.47
N SER A 209 4.06 11.62 1.58
CA SER A 209 3.97 13.08 1.68
C SER A 209 4.61 13.59 2.97
N LEU A 210 4.41 12.90 4.11
CA LEU A 210 5.11 13.22 5.36
C LEU A 210 6.62 13.06 5.22
N LEU A 211 7.08 11.90 4.74
CA LEU A 211 8.51 11.62 4.55
C LEU A 211 9.17 12.64 3.63
N THR A 212 8.51 13.01 2.53
CA THR A 212 9.02 14.05 1.61
C THR A 212 9.09 15.41 2.29
N GLY A 213 8.10 15.75 3.14
CA GLY A 213 8.13 16.94 3.97
C GLY A 213 9.33 16.95 4.94
N ASP A 214 9.60 15.82 5.60
CA ASP A 214 10.74 15.66 6.51
C ASP A 214 12.08 15.79 5.78
N ILE A 215 12.20 15.19 4.60
CA ILE A 215 13.38 15.31 3.74
C ILE A 215 13.59 16.78 3.33
N CYS A 216 12.55 17.45 2.84
CA CYS A 216 12.62 18.86 2.48
C CYS A 216 13.05 19.74 3.67
N ARG A 217 12.49 19.49 4.86
CA ARG A 217 12.83 20.24 6.08
C ARG A 217 14.29 20.03 6.48
N ALA A 218 14.78 18.79 6.45
CA ALA A 218 16.18 18.48 6.73
C ALA A 218 17.14 19.07 5.70
N ALA A 219 16.72 19.17 4.44
CA ALA A 219 17.46 19.83 3.36
C ALA A 219 17.40 21.38 3.42
N GLY A 220 16.73 21.97 4.42
CA GLY A 220 16.54 23.43 4.52
C GLY A 220 15.51 24.03 3.56
N LYS A 221 14.78 23.19 2.80
CA LYS A 221 13.74 23.59 1.84
C LYS A 221 12.38 23.76 2.53
N TYR A 222 12.31 24.66 3.51
CA TYR A 222 11.14 24.81 4.39
C TYR A 222 9.83 25.14 3.65
N GLY A 223 9.91 25.93 2.57
CA GLY A 223 8.75 26.24 1.73
C GLY A 223 8.14 25.00 1.07
N GLU A 224 8.99 24.11 0.54
CA GLU A 224 8.54 22.82 -0.04
C GLU A 224 8.03 21.88 1.05
N ALA A 225 8.70 21.83 2.20
CA ALA A 225 8.27 21.01 3.34
C ALA A 225 6.83 21.36 3.75
N VAL A 226 6.51 22.65 3.86
CA VAL A 226 5.14 23.12 4.16
C VAL A 226 4.14 22.62 3.12
N GLN A 227 4.47 22.67 1.83
CA GLN A 227 3.56 22.18 0.78
C GLN A 227 3.22 20.70 0.96
N TYR A 228 4.23 19.87 1.25
CA TYR A 228 4.04 18.43 1.48
C TYR A 228 3.26 18.12 2.75
N TYR A 229 3.53 18.83 3.86
CA TYR A 229 2.76 18.64 5.09
C TYR A 229 1.33 19.14 4.96
N VAL A 230 1.07 20.26 4.25
CA VAL A 230 -0.29 20.71 3.93
C VAL A 230 -1.00 19.65 3.08
N GLN A 231 -0.32 19.09 2.08
CA GLN A 231 -0.88 18.01 1.28
C GLN A 231 -1.24 16.79 2.15
N ALA A 232 -0.33 16.34 3.02
CA ALA A 232 -0.58 15.24 3.95
C ALA A 232 -1.74 15.55 4.92
N HIS A 233 -1.86 16.78 5.39
CA HIS A 233 -2.98 17.23 6.22
C HIS A 233 -4.31 17.04 5.49
N TRP A 234 -4.42 17.49 4.25
CA TRP A 234 -5.66 17.34 3.48
C TRP A 234 -5.90 15.90 3.03
N MET A 235 -4.85 15.10 2.85
CA MET A 235 -4.99 13.65 2.61
C MET A 235 -5.68 12.96 3.78
N CYS A 236 -5.31 13.27 5.03
CA CYS A 236 -5.90 12.67 6.23
C CYS A 236 -6.15 13.74 7.32
N PRO A 237 -7.25 14.53 7.24
CA PRO A 237 -7.46 15.70 8.09
C PRO A 237 -7.46 15.43 9.59
N VAL A 238 -7.79 14.21 10.02
CA VAL A 238 -7.81 13.80 11.44
C VAL A 238 -6.42 13.59 12.05
N ARG A 239 -5.37 13.43 11.24
CA ARG A 239 -4.02 13.10 11.73
C ARG A 239 -3.30 14.33 12.28
N PHE A 240 -2.49 14.13 13.32
CA PHE A 240 -1.71 15.19 13.98
C PHE A 240 -0.29 15.35 13.41
N ALA A 241 0.33 14.28 12.90
CA ALA A 241 1.70 14.31 12.36
C ALA A 241 1.93 15.38 11.28
N PRO A 242 1.01 15.67 10.34
CA PRO A 242 1.22 16.76 9.38
C PRO A 242 1.27 18.13 10.05
N LEU A 243 0.52 18.33 11.14
CA LEU A 243 0.53 19.58 11.89
C LEU A 243 1.82 19.75 12.69
N GLU A 244 2.34 18.67 13.26
CA GLU A 244 3.69 18.65 13.88
C GLU A 244 4.77 19.04 12.85
N GLY A 245 4.73 18.42 11.66
CA GLY A 245 5.63 18.78 10.56
C GLY A 245 5.53 20.25 10.15
N LEU A 246 4.30 20.79 10.03
CA LEU A 246 4.07 22.21 9.73
C LEU A 246 4.65 23.13 10.82
N TYR A 247 4.43 22.81 12.09
CA TYR A 247 4.95 23.59 13.21
C TYR A 247 6.47 23.72 13.12
N TYR A 248 7.18 22.59 13.01
CA TYR A 248 8.63 22.60 12.92
C TYR A 248 9.15 23.20 11.61
N ALA A 249 8.46 23.02 10.49
CA ALA A 249 8.84 23.66 9.22
C ALA A 249 8.75 25.19 9.31
N TYR A 250 7.69 25.74 9.90
CA TYR A 250 7.56 27.18 10.09
C TYR A 250 8.58 27.73 11.10
N LYS A 251 8.81 27.00 12.19
CA LYS A 251 9.82 27.39 13.18
C LYS A 251 11.23 27.41 12.59
N SER A 252 11.65 26.33 11.92
CA SER A 252 12.96 26.26 11.25
C SER A 252 13.09 27.26 10.09
N GLY A 253 11.99 27.60 9.42
CA GLY A 253 11.93 28.63 8.39
C GLY A 253 11.83 30.07 8.90
N ASN A 254 12.02 30.30 10.21
CA ASN A 254 11.94 31.61 10.87
C ASN A 254 10.59 32.34 10.67
N ARG A 255 9.48 31.60 10.75
CA ARG A 255 8.10 32.11 10.66
C ARG A 255 7.32 31.82 11.96
N PRO A 256 7.69 32.43 13.09
CA PRO A 256 7.15 32.09 14.42
C PRO A 256 5.63 32.26 14.51
N LEU A 257 5.07 33.34 13.94
CA LEU A 257 3.62 33.57 13.94
C LEU A 257 2.82 32.44 13.28
N MET A 258 3.36 31.84 12.21
CA MET A 258 2.73 30.70 11.55
C MET A 258 2.87 29.42 12.39
N ALA A 259 4.01 29.23 13.06
CA ALA A 259 4.19 28.12 13.99
C ALA A 259 3.19 28.20 15.17
N ASP A 260 3.03 29.36 15.79
CA ASP A 260 2.07 29.59 16.89
C ASP A 260 0.63 29.36 16.43
N SER A 261 0.30 29.77 15.20
CA SER A 261 -1.01 29.49 14.61
C SER A 261 -1.25 27.97 14.49
N VAL A 262 -0.27 27.22 14.00
CA VAL A 262 -0.37 25.75 13.88
C VAL A 262 -0.44 25.09 15.26
N ALA A 263 0.33 25.56 16.24
CA ALA A 263 0.27 25.04 17.61
C ALA A 263 -1.13 25.22 18.21
N ASN A 264 -1.74 26.40 18.03
CA ASN A 264 -3.13 26.64 18.44
C ASN A 264 -4.12 25.68 17.76
N VAL A 265 -3.94 25.40 16.47
CA VAL A 265 -4.73 24.38 15.77
C VAL A 265 -4.56 23.00 16.41
N ILE A 266 -3.33 22.59 16.75
CA ILE A 266 -3.04 21.31 17.39
C ILE A 266 -3.74 21.17 18.75
N PHE A 267 -3.72 22.21 19.59
CA PHE A 267 -4.37 22.15 20.90
C PHE A 267 -5.89 22.09 20.80
N ARG A 268 -6.49 22.87 19.88
CA ARG A 268 -7.94 22.91 19.65
C ARG A 268 -8.47 21.69 18.89
N LYS A 269 -7.62 20.99 18.15
CA LYS A 269 -8.03 19.85 17.34
C LYS A 269 -8.56 18.71 18.20
N LYS A 270 -9.78 18.26 17.88
CA LYS A 270 -10.42 17.10 18.49
C LYS A 270 -9.62 15.83 18.18
N ILE A 271 -9.37 15.02 19.20
CA ILE A 271 -8.67 13.74 19.09
C ILE A 271 -9.66 12.66 18.65
N LYS A 272 -9.39 11.99 17.52
CA LYS A 272 -10.18 10.84 17.06
C LYS A 272 -9.75 9.54 17.75
N VAL A 273 -8.45 9.33 17.86
CA VAL A 273 -7.84 8.18 18.54
C VAL A 273 -6.76 8.73 19.45
N ASP A 274 -6.91 8.52 20.75
CA ASP A 274 -5.89 8.90 21.72
C ASP A 274 -4.75 7.87 21.64
N SER A 275 -3.58 8.34 21.20
CA SER A 275 -2.41 7.50 20.95
C SER A 275 -1.18 8.16 21.54
N ARG A 276 -0.15 7.36 21.83
CA ARG A 276 1.12 7.86 22.38
C ARG A 276 1.72 8.97 21.52
N ASP A 277 1.62 8.86 20.19
CA ASP A 277 2.10 9.90 19.27
C ASP A 277 1.33 11.22 19.41
N VAL A 278 0.00 11.18 19.53
CA VAL A 278 -0.80 12.39 19.72
C VAL A 278 -0.46 13.07 21.06
N GLN A 279 -0.30 12.27 22.11
CA GLN A 279 0.11 12.77 23.42
C GLN A 279 1.51 13.39 23.38
N ARG A 280 2.47 12.71 22.72
CA ARG A 280 3.83 13.18 22.49
C ARG A 280 3.83 14.53 21.74
N ILE A 281 3.13 14.61 20.60
CA ILE A 281 3.04 15.83 19.78
C ILE A 281 2.52 17.01 20.60
N LYS A 282 1.40 16.83 21.32
CA LYS A 282 0.82 17.91 22.14
C LYS A 282 1.78 18.33 23.26
N LYS A 283 2.46 17.38 23.90
CA LYS A 283 3.40 17.65 24.98
C LYS A 283 4.63 18.43 24.47
N GLU A 284 5.30 17.93 23.44
CA GLU A 284 6.51 18.53 22.89
C GLU A 284 6.28 19.97 22.42
N ILE A 285 5.19 20.20 21.68
CA ILE A 285 4.86 21.55 21.18
C ILE A 285 4.53 22.50 22.34
N LEU A 286 3.86 22.01 23.39
CA LEU A 286 3.58 22.83 24.57
C LEU A 286 4.86 23.21 25.33
N GLU A 287 5.77 22.25 25.50
CA GLU A 287 7.06 22.48 26.16
C GLU A 287 7.92 23.46 25.37
N ASP A 288 7.93 23.31 24.04
CA ASP A 288 8.68 24.15 23.11
C ASP A 288 8.16 25.60 23.08
N MET A 289 6.83 25.81 23.04
CA MET A 289 6.25 27.16 23.14
C MET A 289 6.62 27.84 24.48
N ARG A 290 6.54 27.10 25.59
CA ARG A 290 6.90 27.62 26.93
C ARG A 290 8.39 27.97 27.05
N HIS A 291 9.27 27.27 26.33
CA HIS A 291 10.69 27.60 26.30
C HIS A 291 10.97 28.81 25.40
N GLY A 292 10.25 28.95 24.28
CA GLY A 292 10.32 30.12 23.41
C GLY A 292 9.91 31.41 24.12
N GLU A 293 8.82 31.39 24.89
CA GLU A 293 8.35 32.56 25.66
C GLU A 293 9.34 33.04 26.73
N LYS A 294 10.18 32.13 27.28
CA LYS A 294 11.19 32.48 28.29
C LYS A 294 12.47 33.11 27.72
N MET A 295 12.65 33.06 26.40
CA MET A 295 13.86 33.52 25.70
C MET A 295 13.66 34.85 24.97
N VAL A 296 12.46 35.45 25.06
CA VAL A 296 12.17 36.79 24.54
C VAL A 296 12.29 37.79 25.71
N PRO A 297 13.35 38.62 25.76
CA PRO A 297 13.49 39.67 26.78
C PRO A 297 12.50 40.83 26.57
#